data_AF-A0A0B2K299-F1
#
_entry.id   AF-A0A0B2K299-F1
#
_cell.length_a   1.000
_cell.length_b   1.000
_cell.length_c   1.000
_cell.angle_alpha   90.00
_cell.angle_beta   90.00
_cell.angle_gamma   90.00
#
_symmetry.space_group_name_H-M   'P 1'
#
loop_
_entity.id
_entity.type
_entity.pdbx_description
1 polymer ?
#
loop_
_entity_poly.entity_id
_entity_poly.type
_entity_poly.pdbx_seq_one_letter_code
_entity_poly.pdbx_strand_id
1 'polypeptide(L)'
;MSICTLICAMVMMFCASALASGILVKEGSTGADVVTVQALLKEKGFFSGKEDGVCGPETVKAIKAFQKSEGLVVDGICGPQTYRRLDPHAQERDIERGIEGGRAVFVHATAYSPEETSGVTALGTAVRKGIIASDPNVIPMGTKVYIPGYGEAVAEDCGGNIVGNIIDIAFDTHAEAMAFGRQDIEIYILE
;
A
#
# COMPACT_ATOMS: atom_id res chain seq x y z
N MET A 1 -18.76 36.76 27.02
CA MET A 1 -18.72 36.53 25.56
C MET A 1 -17.52 35.62 25.28
N SER A 2 -17.59 34.38 25.75
CA SER A 2 -17.92 33.18 24.97
C SER A 2 -16.85 32.84 23.92
N ILE A 3 -15.84 32.08 24.36
CA ILE A 3 -14.79 31.45 23.53
C ILE A 3 -15.36 30.15 22.88
N CYS A 4 -16.68 30.06 22.72
CA CYS A 4 -17.42 28.82 22.49
C CYS A 4 -17.75 28.52 21.01
N THR A 5 -17.06 29.14 20.05
CA THR A 5 -17.47 29.05 18.62
C THR A 5 -16.34 28.80 17.61
N LEU A 6 -15.19 28.24 18.02
CA LEU A 6 -14.11 27.93 17.08
C LEU A 6 -13.52 26.52 17.18
N ILE A 7 -14.14 25.63 17.96
CA ILE A 7 -13.77 24.21 18.03
C ILE A 7 -15.02 23.40 17.64
N CYS A 8 -15.21 23.11 16.35
CA CYS A 8 -16.06 22.03 15.78
C CYS A 8 -16.57 22.38 14.37
N ALA A 9 -15.68 22.80 13.46
CA ALA A 9 -16.06 22.94 12.04
C ALA A 9 -15.01 22.37 11.06
N MET A 10 -14.12 21.47 11.52
CA MET A 10 -13.17 20.74 10.66
C MET A 10 -13.32 19.22 10.73
N VAL A 11 -14.49 18.69 11.10
CA VAL A 11 -14.72 17.22 11.18
C VAL A 11 -15.76 16.72 10.16
N MET A 12 -16.06 17.47 9.11
CA MET A 12 -16.91 16.95 8.02
C MET A 12 -16.31 17.24 6.65
N MET A 13 -15.21 16.57 6.35
CA MET A 13 -14.79 16.39 4.96
C MET A 13 -14.63 14.89 4.70
N PHE A 14 -15.73 14.30 4.25
CA PHE A 14 -15.82 13.01 3.55
C PHE A 14 -14.97 11.87 4.12
N CYS A 15 -15.55 11.10 5.03
CA CYS A 15 -15.24 9.67 5.10
C CYS A 15 -15.81 9.01 3.83
N ALA A 16 -15.16 9.24 2.70
CA ALA A 16 -15.16 8.26 1.63
C ALA A 16 -14.30 7.13 2.17
N SER A 17 -14.93 6.02 2.52
CA SER A 17 -14.26 4.74 2.75
C SER A 17 -13.54 4.36 1.46
N ALA A 18 -12.35 4.93 1.25
CA ALA A 18 -11.43 4.50 0.22
C ALA A 18 -10.97 3.12 0.66
N LEU A 19 -11.35 2.11 -0.12
CA LEU A 19 -10.66 0.84 -0.14
C LEU A 19 -9.19 1.17 -0.38
N ALA A 20 -8.38 1.12 0.68
CA ALA A 20 -6.94 1.21 0.55
C ALA A 20 -6.47 -0.17 0.07
N SER A 21 -6.87 -0.55 -1.15
CA SER A 21 -6.04 -1.43 -1.96
C SER A 21 -4.77 -0.64 -2.18
N GLY A 22 -3.61 -1.21 -1.81
CA GLY A 22 -2.32 -0.55 -1.92
C GLY A 22 -2.20 0.14 -3.27
N ILE A 23 -2.19 1.47 -3.25
CA ILE A 23 -2.23 2.29 -4.45
C ILE A 23 -0.95 2.05 -5.21
N LEU A 24 -1.11 1.53 -6.42
CA LEU A 24 -0.04 1.41 -7.39
C LEU A 24 -0.44 2.13 -8.67
N VAL A 25 0.24 3.23 -8.93
CA VAL A 25 0.06 4.00 -10.16
C VAL A 25 1.38 4.01 -10.93
N LYS A 26 1.36 3.42 -12.12
CA LYS A 26 2.48 3.40 -13.08
C LYS A 26 2.02 3.91 -14.44
N GLU A 27 2.95 4.14 -15.36
CA GLU A 27 2.61 4.54 -16.73
C GLU A 27 1.56 3.59 -17.35
N GLY A 28 0.50 4.15 -17.92
CA GLY A 28 -0.62 3.40 -18.47
C GLY A 28 -1.69 2.97 -17.46
N SER A 29 -1.47 3.09 -16.15
CA SER A 29 -2.53 2.90 -15.14
C SER A 29 -3.70 3.85 -15.41
N THR A 30 -4.92 3.38 -15.15
CA THR A 30 -6.13 4.23 -15.19
C THR A 30 -7.04 3.97 -14.00
N GLY A 31 -7.94 4.90 -13.69
CA GLY A 31 -8.99 4.73 -12.68
C GLY A 31 -8.84 5.62 -11.44
N ALA A 32 -9.59 5.28 -10.39
CA ALA A 32 -9.73 6.12 -9.18
C ALA A 32 -8.40 6.30 -8.41
N ASP A 33 -7.54 5.29 -8.40
CA ASP A 33 -6.22 5.37 -7.76
C ASP A 33 -5.35 6.43 -8.45
N VAL A 34 -5.43 6.51 -9.79
CA VAL A 34 -4.70 7.51 -10.57
C VAL A 34 -5.21 8.92 -10.29
N VAL A 35 -6.53 9.10 -10.23
CA VAL A 35 -7.16 10.38 -9.84
C VAL A 35 -6.65 10.82 -8.47
N THR A 36 -6.63 9.89 -7.51
CA THR A 36 -6.16 10.15 -6.13
C THR A 36 -4.70 10.59 -6.13
N VAL A 37 -3.81 9.87 -6.83
CA VAL A 37 -2.39 10.23 -6.94
C VAL A 37 -2.19 11.57 -7.65
N GLN A 38 -2.92 11.84 -8.73
CA GLN A 38 -2.87 13.13 -9.44
C GLN A 38 -3.30 14.29 -8.53
N ALA A 39 -4.35 14.11 -7.74
CA ALA A 39 -4.84 15.12 -6.80
C ALA A 39 -3.81 15.42 -5.70
N LEU A 40 -3.24 14.37 -5.08
CA LEU A 40 -2.20 14.52 -4.06
C LEU A 40 -0.93 15.17 -4.63
N LEU A 41 -0.48 14.75 -5.82
CA LEU A 41 0.67 15.38 -6.48
C LEU A 41 0.41 16.85 -6.80
N LYS A 42 -0.82 17.21 -7.18
CA LYS A 42 -1.20 18.61 -7.41
C LYS A 42 -1.19 19.42 -6.13
N GLU A 43 -1.76 18.89 -5.06
CA GLU A 43 -1.74 19.53 -3.73
C GLU A 43 -0.30 19.79 -3.26
N LYS A 44 0.61 18.85 -3.50
CA LYS A 44 2.04 18.98 -3.18
C LYS A 44 2.81 19.86 -4.18
N GLY A 45 2.18 20.33 -5.26
CA GLY A 45 2.79 21.22 -6.25
C GLY A 45 3.63 20.53 -7.34
N PHE A 46 3.55 19.20 -7.47
CA PHE A 46 4.30 18.43 -8.47
C PHE A 46 3.52 18.18 -9.76
N PHE A 47 2.20 18.32 -9.75
CA PHE A 47 1.34 18.07 -10.91
C PHE A 47 0.42 19.25 -11.22
N SER A 48 0.40 19.69 -12.47
CA SER A 48 -0.46 20.79 -12.94
C SER A 48 -1.52 20.36 -13.96
N GLY A 49 -1.57 19.06 -14.30
CA GLY A 49 -2.52 18.51 -15.26
C GLY A 49 -3.93 18.31 -14.69
N LYS A 50 -4.82 17.77 -15.53
CA LYS A 50 -6.15 17.34 -15.09
C LYS A 50 -6.04 16.02 -14.33
N GLU A 51 -6.85 15.87 -13.27
CA GLU A 51 -7.07 14.59 -12.59
C GLU A 51 -8.02 13.72 -13.41
N ASP A 52 -7.58 13.34 -14.60
CA ASP A 52 -8.36 12.58 -15.57
C ASP A 52 -8.35 11.07 -15.29
N GLY A 53 -7.60 10.64 -14.28
CA GLY A 53 -7.48 9.23 -13.94
C GLY A 53 -6.68 8.44 -14.96
N VAL A 54 -5.83 9.09 -15.76
CA VAL A 54 -4.94 8.45 -16.73
C VAL A 54 -3.48 8.75 -16.38
N CYS A 55 -2.70 7.72 -16.09
CA CYS A 55 -1.29 7.88 -15.75
C CYS A 55 -0.45 7.95 -17.03
N GLY A 56 -0.50 9.11 -17.68
CA GLY A 56 0.35 9.42 -18.83
C GLY A 56 1.73 10.00 -18.46
N PRO A 57 2.51 10.44 -19.45
CA PRO A 57 3.88 10.93 -19.26
C PRO A 57 4.00 12.09 -18.26
N GLU A 58 3.02 12.99 -18.21
CA GLU A 58 3.02 14.12 -17.25
C GLU A 58 2.81 13.65 -15.81
N THR A 59 1.93 12.67 -15.58
CA THR A 59 1.72 12.07 -14.26
C THR A 59 3.00 11.35 -13.80
N VAL A 60 3.63 10.55 -14.68
CA VAL A 60 4.89 9.86 -14.38
C VAL A 60 6.01 10.85 -14.06
N LYS A 61 6.11 11.95 -14.82
CA LYS A 61 7.08 13.02 -14.56
C LYS A 61 6.86 13.67 -13.19
N ALA A 62 5.61 13.92 -12.81
CA ALA A 62 5.26 14.43 -11.50
C ALA A 62 5.64 13.45 -10.37
N ILE A 63 5.35 12.16 -10.54
CA ILE A 63 5.77 11.11 -9.61
C ILE A 63 7.29 11.11 -9.44
N LYS A 64 8.06 11.13 -10.54
CA LYS A 64 9.52 11.16 -10.48
C LYS A 64 10.06 12.41 -9.79
N ALA A 65 9.46 13.57 -10.04
CA ALA A 65 9.84 14.81 -9.39
C ALA A 65 9.60 14.77 -7.87
N PHE A 66 8.47 14.21 -7.45
CA PHE A 66 8.13 14.01 -6.04
C PHE A 66 9.04 12.98 -5.36
N GLN A 67 9.26 11.82 -5.98
CA GLN A 67 10.19 10.81 -5.47
C GLN A 67 11.58 11.40 -5.24
N LYS A 68 12.07 12.21 -6.19
CA LYS A 68 13.35 12.89 -6.08
C LYS A 68 13.39 13.89 -4.91
N SER A 69 12.31 14.64 -4.64
CA SER A 69 12.28 15.59 -3.52
C SER A 69 12.23 14.90 -2.16
N GLU A 70 11.58 13.73 -2.08
CA GLU A 70 11.47 12.95 -0.85
C GLU A 70 12.65 11.98 -0.62
N GLY A 71 13.61 11.91 -1.55
CA GLY A 71 14.76 11.00 -1.44
C GLY A 71 14.40 9.52 -1.65
N LEU A 72 13.34 9.24 -2.40
CA LEU A 72 12.88 7.90 -2.75
C LEU A 72 13.57 7.39 -4.04
N VAL A 73 13.39 6.10 -4.34
CA VAL A 73 13.76 5.53 -5.65
C VAL A 73 12.95 6.23 -6.74
N VAL A 74 13.63 6.76 -7.76
CA VAL A 74 13.02 7.55 -8.84
C VAL A 74 12.67 6.66 -10.03
N ASP A 75 11.73 5.75 -9.83
CA ASP A 75 11.26 4.81 -10.85
C ASP A 75 10.04 5.35 -11.64
N GLY A 76 9.35 6.37 -11.13
CA GLY A 76 8.11 6.89 -11.71
C GLY A 76 6.88 6.04 -11.42
N ILE A 77 6.97 5.14 -10.45
CA ILE A 77 5.88 4.31 -9.95
C ILE A 77 5.46 4.84 -8.59
N CYS A 78 4.21 5.27 -8.48
CA CYS A 78 3.63 5.57 -7.17
C CYS A 78 3.21 4.26 -6.51
N GLY A 79 4.18 3.58 -5.90
CA GLY A 79 3.95 2.44 -5.02
C GLY A 79 3.76 2.85 -3.56
N PRO A 80 3.71 1.89 -2.62
CA PRO A 80 3.35 2.14 -1.22
C PRO A 80 4.22 3.18 -0.51
N GLN A 81 5.53 3.15 -0.76
CA GLN A 81 6.47 4.12 -0.17
C GLN A 81 6.22 5.54 -0.69
N THR A 82 6.03 5.69 -2.00
CA THR A 82 5.68 6.97 -2.62
C THR A 82 4.33 7.47 -2.10
N TYR A 83 3.34 6.59 -2.03
CA TYR A 83 1.98 6.95 -1.62
C TYR A 83 1.90 7.40 -0.16
N ARG A 84 2.57 6.71 0.78
CA ARG A 84 2.65 7.13 2.19
C ARG A 84 3.25 8.53 2.36
N ARG A 85 4.15 8.90 1.45
CA ARG A 85 4.78 10.23 1.43
C ARG A 85 3.86 11.30 0.85
N LEU A 86 3.00 10.94 -0.10
CA LEU A 86 1.98 11.82 -0.65
C LEU A 86 0.86 12.10 0.35
N ASP A 87 0.34 11.04 0.98
CA ASP A 87 -0.73 11.11 1.98
C ASP A 87 -0.28 10.52 3.32
N PRO A 88 0.34 11.31 4.20
CA PRO A 88 0.71 10.86 5.54
C PRO A 88 -0.51 10.52 6.41
N HIS A 89 -1.70 11.03 6.10
CA HIS A 89 -2.92 10.66 6.80
C HIS A 89 -3.47 9.30 6.33
N ALA A 90 -3.04 8.80 5.17
CA ALA A 90 -3.27 7.41 4.82
C ALA A 90 -2.65 6.49 5.86
N GLN A 91 -1.47 6.83 6.38
CA GLN A 91 -0.84 6.07 7.47
C GLN A 91 -1.67 6.11 8.76
N GLU A 92 -2.28 7.24 9.11
CA GLU A 92 -3.16 7.34 10.29
C GLU A 92 -4.43 6.48 10.13
N ARG A 93 -5.05 6.50 8.94
CA ARG A 93 -6.24 5.66 8.63
C ARG A 93 -5.89 4.17 8.57
N ASP A 94 -4.72 3.85 8.05
CA ASP A 94 -4.13 2.51 8.03
C ASP A 94 -3.93 1.97 9.45
N ILE A 95 -3.40 2.82 10.34
CA ILE A 95 -3.22 2.53 11.77
C ILE A 95 -4.59 2.34 12.44
N GLU A 96 -5.56 3.24 12.23
CA GLU A 96 -6.88 3.14 12.84
C GLU A 96 -7.60 1.84 12.42
N ARG A 97 -7.57 1.48 11.12
CA ARG A 97 -8.08 0.20 10.61
C ARG A 97 -7.38 -1.01 11.23
N GLY A 98 -6.07 -0.91 11.44
CA GLY A 98 -5.29 -1.96 12.09
C GLY A 98 -5.60 -2.11 13.58
N ILE A 99 -5.80 -0.99 14.28
CA ILE A 99 -6.08 -0.92 15.72
C ILE A 99 -7.48 -1.42 16.05
N GLU A 100 -8.48 -1.15 15.21
CA GLU A 100 -9.84 -1.68 15.40
C GLU A 100 -9.89 -3.21 15.21
N GLY A 101 -8.95 -3.78 14.44
CA GLY A 101 -8.96 -5.17 14.01
C GLY A 101 -8.07 -6.13 14.82
N GLY A 102 -6.97 -5.72 15.44
CA GLY A 102 -6.21 -6.62 16.31
C GLY A 102 -4.70 -6.39 16.44
N ARG A 103 -4.00 -7.44 16.86
CA ARG A 103 -2.61 -7.45 17.33
C ARG A 103 -1.63 -6.95 16.27
N ALA A 104 -0.80 -5.96 16.62
CA ALA A 104 0.30 -5.49 15.78
C ALA A 104 1.52 -6.45 15.86
N VAL A 105 2.18 -6.67 14.71
CA VAL A 105 3.37 -7.50 14.58
C VAL A 105 4.39 -6.81 13.69
N PHE A 106 5.62 -6.65 14.18
CA PHE A 106 6.76 -6.22 13.38
C PHE A 106 7.31 -7.39 12.58
N VAL A 107 7.40 -7.24 11.26
CA VAL A 107 7.85 -8.26 10.32
C VAL A 107 8.89 -7.72 9.34
N HIS A 108 9.79 -8.60 8.89
CA HIS A 108 10.64 -8.39 7.74
C HIS A 108 9.85 -8.81 6.50
N ALA A 109 9.35 -7.84 5.74
CA ALA A 109 8.53 -8.10 4.57
C ALA A 109 9.37 -8.13 3.29
N THR A 110 9.19 -9.19 2.52
CA THR A 110 9.62 -9.29 1.13
C THR A 110 8.41 -9.26 0.20
N ALA A 111 8.66 -9.11 -1.09
CA ALA A 111 7.64 -9.15 -2.11
C ALA A 111 8.04 -10.07 -3.24
N TYR A 112 7.06 -10.74 -3.81
CA TYR A 112 7.24 -11.61 -4.98
C TYR A 112 6.07 -11.46 -5.95
N SER A 113 6.28 -11.88 -7.20
CA SER A 113 5.23 -11.91 -8.21
C SER A 113 5.16 -13.28 -8.92
N PRO A 114 4.07 -13.58 -9.66
CA PRO A 114 3.96 -14.82 -10.42
C PRO A 114 5.11 -15.03 -11.41
N GLU A 115 5.68 -13.95 -11.95
CA GLU A 115 6.79 -13.97 -12.93
C GLU A 115 8.10 -14.51 -12.34
N GLU A 116 8.26 -14.41 -11.02
CA GLU A 116 9.44 -14.88 -10.28
C GLU A 116 9.28 -16.31 -9.77
N THR A 117 8.11 -16.92 -9.97
CA THR A 117 7.76 -18.27 -9.52
C THR A 117 7.29 -19.12 -10.72
N SER A 118 6.85 -20.36 -10.47
CA SER A 118 6.15 -21.14 -11.50
C SER A 118 4.71 -20.63 -11.78
N GLY A 119 4.31 -19.50 -11.20
CA GLY A 119 2.98 -18.91 -11.32
C GLY A 119 1.91 -19.54 -10.42
N VAL A 120 2.28 -20.48 -9.56
CA VAL A 120 1.39 -21.25 -8.68
C VAL A 120 1.94 -21.28 -7.25
N THR A 121 1.07 -21.11 -6.26
CA THR A 121 1.40 -21.24 -4.82
C THR A 121 1.56 -22.72 -4.44
N ALA A 122 2.07 -23.01 -3.23
CA ALA A 122 2.16 -24.38 -2.73
C ALA A 122 0.79 -25.09 -2.61
N LEU A 123 -0.31 -24.34 -2.57
CA LEU A 123 -1.68 -24.84 -2.57
C LEU A 123 -2.30 -24.96 -3.98
N GLY A 124 -1.54 -24.67 -5.05
CA GLY A 124 -2.01 -24.77 -6.44
C GLY A 124 -2.93 -23.64 -6.90
N THR A 125 -3.01 -22.55 -6.13
CA THR A 125 -3.73 -21.33 -6.53
C THR A 125 -2.80 -20.41 -7.35
N ALA A 126 -3.38 -19.60 -8.24
CA ALA A 126 -2.63 -18.56 -8.91
C ALA A 126 -2.12 -17.55 -7.88
N VAL A 127 -0.84 -17.20 -7.95
CA VAL A 127 -0.27 -16.09 -7.17
C VAL A 127 -1.01 -14.82 -7.57
N ARG A 128 -1.57 -14.11 -6.59
CA ARG A 128 -2.36 -12.88 -6.78
C ARG A 128 -2.15 -11.94 -5.60
N LYS A 129 -2.31 -10.64 -5.82
CA LYS A 129 -2.42 -9.65 -4.75
C LYS A 129 -3.53 -10.07 -3.75
N GLY A 130 -3.27 -9.87 -2.46
CA GLY A 130 -4.12 -10.27 -1.34
C GLY A 130 -3.68 -11.52 -0.61
N ILE A 131 -2.53 -12.12 -0.97
CA ILE A 131 -1.97 -13.29 -0.30
C ILE A 131 -0.61 -12.95 0.33
N ILE A 132 -0.35 -13.50 1.50
CA ILE A 132 1.00 -13.58 2.06
C ILE A 132 1.42 -15.03 2.35
N ALA A 133 2.72 -15.27 2.24
CA ALA A 133 3.38 -16.40 2.88
C ALA A 133 3.89 -15.99 4.27
N SER A 134 3.69 -16.82 5.29
CA SER A 134 4.12 -16.52 6.67
C SER A 134 4.38 -17.79 7.49
N ASP A 135 5.04 -17.64 8.64
CA ASP A 135 5.19 -18.73 9.63
C ASP A 135 3.86 -18.94 10.38
N PRO A 136 3.22 -20.13 10.31
CA PRO A 136 1.98 -20.43 11.01
C PRO A 136 2.02 -20.24 12.53
N ASN A 137 3.20 -20.32 13.15
CA ASN A 137 3.35 -20.11 14.59
C ASN A 137 3.31 -18.63 14.98
N VAL A 138 3.54 -17.73 14.01
CA VAL A 138 3.49 -16.28 14.21
C VAL A 138 2.18 -15.69 13.68
N ILE A 139 1.79 -16.11 12.47
CA ILE A 139 0.56 -15.74 11.77
C ILE A 139 -0.10 -17.03 11.27
N PRO A 140 -1.11 -17.57 11.99
CA PRO A 140 -1.80 -18.79 11.59
C PRO A 140 -2.39 -18.72 10.19
N MET A 141 -2.44 -19.84 9.46
CA MET A 141 -3.03 -19.87 8.13
C MET A 141 -4.51 -19.48 8.15
N GLY A 142 -4.95 -18.72 7.15
CA GLY A 142 -6.28 -18.13 7.05
C GLY A 142 -6.44 -16.81 7.81
N THR A 143 -5.43 -16.39 8.58
CA THR A 143 -5.45 -15.09 9.29
C THR A 143 -5.49 -13.96 8.28
N LYS A 144 -6.41 -13.02 8.49
CA LYS A 144 -6.45 -11.75 7.76
C LYS A 144 -5.48 -10.78 8.39
N VAL A 145 -4.78 -10.02 7.57
CA VAL A 145 -3.87 -8.97 8.02
C VAL A 145 -4.12 -7.69 7.24
N TYR A 146 -3.85 -6.56 7.87
CA TYR A 146 -3.69 -5.28 7.21
C TYR A 146 -2.21 -4.93 7.11
N ILE A 147 -1.75 -4.68 5.89
CA ILE A 147 -0.38 -4.30 5.59
C ILE A 147 -0.41 -2.86 5.10
N PRO A 148 0.10 -1.87 5.87
CA PRO A 148 0.05 -0.47 5.48
C PRO A 148 0.59 -0.25 4.07
N GLY A 149 -0.09 0.58 3.28
CA GLY A 149 0.28 0.82 1.88
C GLY A 149 0.13 -0.36 0.91
N TYR A 150 -0.17 -1.58 1.37
CA TYR A 150 -0.52 -2.72 0.52
C TYR A 150 -2.02 -3.06 0.58
N GLY A 151 -2.64 -2.90 1.75
CA GLY A 151 -4.05 -3.22 2.02
C GLY A 151 -4.23 -4.53 2.79
N GLU A 152 -5.43 -5.10 2.71
CA GLU A 152 -5.76 -6.38 3.33
C GLU A 152 -5.13 -7.57 2.59
N ALA A 153 -4.69 -8.57 3.35
CA ALA A 153 -4.17 -9.83 2.83
C ALA A 153 -4.57 -11.01 3.70
N VAL A 154 -4.44 -12.23 3.17
CA VAL A 154 -4.67 -13.48 3.89
C VAL A 154 -3.41 -14.33 3.89
N ALA A 155 -3.07 -14.92 5.03
CA ALA A 155 -2.03 -15.94 5.12
C ALA A 155 -2.51 -17.23 4.45
N GLU A 156 -2.17 -17.43 3.16
CA GLU A 156 -2.56 -18.63 2.39
C GLU A 156 -1.35 -19.54 2.06
N ASP A 157 -0.11 -19.12 2.34
CA ASP A 157 1.08 -19.92 2.00
C ASP A 157 2.08 -20.06 3.16
N CYS A 158 2.81 -21.18 3.15
CA CYS A 158 3.87 -21.52 4.09
C CYS A 158 5.12 -21.91 3.29
N GLY A 159 6.07 -20.99 3.14
CA GLY A 159 7.39 -21.33 2.62
C GLY A 159 8.25 -21.96 3.70
N GLY A 160 8.89 -23.11 3.44
CA GLY A 160 9.78 -23.78 4.41
C GLY A 160 10.98 -22.95 4.90
N ASN A 161 11.23 -21.78 4.29
CA ASN A 161 12.27 -20.80 4.66
C ASN A 161 11.70 -19.51 5.29
N ILE A 162 10.38 -19.39 5.46
CA ILE A 162 9.71 -18.26 6.10
C ILE A 162 9.46 -18.63 7.56
N VAL A 163 10.46 -18.39 8.41
CA VAL A 163 10.46 -18.74 9.83
C VAL A 163 10.55 -17.49 10.68
N GLY A 164 9.73 -17.40 11.72
CA GLY A 164 9.64 -16.23 12.60
C GLY A 164 8.91 -15.06 11.96
N ASN A 165 9.34 -13.84 12.27
CA ASN A 165 8.67 -12.61 11.84
C ASN A 165 9.05 -12.21 10.40
N ILE A 166 9.01 -13.15 9.46
CA ILE A 166 9.25 -12.89 8.03
C ILE A 166 7.93 -13.14 7.31
N ILE A 167 7.60 -12.27 6.36
CA ILE A 167 6.47 -12.47 5.46
C ILE A 167 6.90 -12.24 4.02
N ASP A 168 6.30 -12.97 3.08
CA ASP A 168 6.48 -12.74 1.65
C ASP A 168 5.15 -12.35 1.03
N ILE A 169 5.08 -11.16 0.45
CA ILE A 169 3.82 -10.54 0.01
C ILE A 169 3.67 -10.71 -1.50
N ALA A 170 2.55 -11.29 -1.93
CA ALA A 170 2.27 -11.48 -3.34
C ALA A 170 1.82 -10.17 -4.00
N PHE A 171 2.39 -9.86 -5.16
CA PHE A 171 1.94 -8.79 -6.05
C PHE A 171 1.55 -9.35 -7.41
N ASP A 172 0.74 -8.60 -8.17
CA ASP A 172 0.28 -9.07 -9.48
C ASP A 172 1.38 -8.95 -10.54
N THR A 173 2.31 -8.00 -10.38
CA THR A 173 3.40 -7.78 -11.35
C THR A 173 4.78 -7.68 -10.70
N HIS A 174 5.83 -8.06 -11.43
CA HIS A 174 7.22 -7.90 -10.94
C HIS A 174 7.57 -6.44 -10.61
N ALA A 175 7.08 -5.49 -11.41
CA ALA A 175 7.31 -4.06 -11.16
C ALA A 175 6.73 -3.59 -9.81
N GLU A 176 5.59 -4.14 -9.39
CA GLU A 176 4.99 -3.86 -8.09
C GLU A 176 5.81 -4.42 -6.94
N ALA A 177 6.24 -5.69 -7.06
CA ALA A 177 7.08 -6.33 -6.07
C ALA A 177 8.40 -5.57 -5.88
N MET A 178 9.02 -5.12 -6.97
CA MET A 178 10.23 -4.31 -6.94
C MET A 178 10.00 -2.91 -6.33
N ALA A 179 8.87 -2.27 -6.62
CA ALA A 179 8.52 -0.97 -6.03
C ALA A 179 8.22 -1.07 -4.53
N PHE A 180 7.67 -2.21 -4.06
CA PHE A 180 7.53 -2.48 -2.63
C PHE A 180 8.88 -2.75 -1.97
N GLY A 181 9.73 -3.56 -2.61
CA GLY A 181 11.07 -3.88 -2.12
C GLY A 181 11.08 -4.67 -0.80
N ARG A 182 12.25 -4.78 -0.17
CA ARG A 182 12.35 -5.36 1.18
C ARG A 182 12.25 -4.26 2.22
N GLN A 183 11.41 -4.45 3.24
CA GLN A 183 11.22 -3.45 4.29
C GLN A 183 10.80 -4.10 5.61
N ASP A 184 11.27 -3.50 6.70
CA ASP A 184 10.75 -3.78 8.04
C ASP A 184 9.49 -2.96 8.25
N ILE A 185 8.38 -3.64 8.52
CA ILE A 185 7.07 -2.99 8.67
C ILE A 185 6.31 -3.57 9.85
N GLU A 186 5.52 -2.71 10.48
CA GLU A 186 4.47 -3.13 11.39
C GLU A 186 3.22 -3.45 10.57
N ILE A 187 2.69 -4.65 10.76
CA ILE A 187 1.42 -5.10 10.18
C ILE A 187 0.42 -5.36 11.30
N TYR A 188 -0.85 -5.44 10.94
CA TYR A 188 -1.94 -5.64 11.90
C TYR A 188 -2.65 -6.93 11.59
N ILE A 189 -2.77 -7.82 12.58
CA ILE A 189 -3.62 -9.00 12.47
C ILE A 189 -5.06 -8.58 12.73
N LEU A 190 -5.94 -8.94 11.80
CA LEU A 190 -7.37 -8.65 11.87
C LEU A 190 -8.06 -9.90 12.43
N GLU A 191 -8.64 -9.78 13.63
CA GLU A 191 -9.39 -10.83 14.35
C GLU A 191 -10.87 -10.90 13.94
#